data_AF-A0A5J4T3E6-F1
#
_entry.id   AF-A0A5J4T3E6-F1
#
_cell.length_a   1.000
_cell.length_b   1.000
_cell.length_c   1.000
_cell.angle_alpha   90.00
_cell.angle_beta   90.00
_cell.angle_gamma   90.00
#
_symmetry.space_group_name_H-M   'P 1'
#
loop_
_entity.id
_entity.type
_entity.pdbx_description
1 polymer ?
#
loop_
_entity_poly.entity_id
_entity_poly.type
_entity_poly.pdbx_seq_one_letter_code
_entity_poly.pdbx_strand_id
1 'polypeptide(L)'
;MSKITKEQYEFALVRVEELLILVDENTPANDKNVVELTVMSDIVIAYEKKHYPIEKPAVAKLIELSLEEKGMTQKELAGYIGVSPSRINDYIAGRSEPTLRIARLLCMELNYRRRQCCGSKIVKSV
;
A
#
# COMPACT_ATOMS: atom_id res chain seq x y z
N MET A 1 -0.15 5.82 26.12
CA MET A 1 0.22 4.64 25.31
C MET A 1 1.73 4.45 25.44
N SER A 2 2.15 3.32 25.98
CA SER A 2 3.56 2.93 26.14
C SER A 2 4.27 3.03 24.79
N LYS A 3 5.41 3.73 24.76
CA LYS A 3 6.23 3.84 23.55
C LYS A 3 6.97 2.51 23.38
N ILE A 4 6.57 1.70 22.40
CA ILE A 4 7.27 0.47 22.04
C ILE A 4 8.68 0.86 21.60
N THR A 5 9.70 0.20 22.17
CA THR A 5 11.10 0.43 21.82
C THR A 5 11.49 -0.40 20.59
N LYS A 6 12.59 -0.03 19.93
CA LYS A 6 13.12 -0.80 18.79
C LYS A 6 13.48 -2.23 19.20
N GLU A 7 14.01 -2.42 20.40
CA GLU A 7 14.35 -3.74 20.96
C GLU A 7 13.12 -4.61 21.15
N GLN A 8 12.00 -4.05 21.65
CA GLN A 8 10.74 -4.77 21.78
C GLN A 8 10.16 -5.17 20.42
N TYR A 9 10.31 -4.30 19.42
CA TYR A 9 9.91 -4.57 18.05
C TYR A 9 10.76 -5.71 17.44
N GLU A 10 12.08 -5.65 17.55
CA GLU A 10 12.99 -6.69 17.03
C GLU A 10 12.75 -8.04 17.71
N PHE A 11 12.53 -8.04 19.02
CA PHE A 11 12.14 -9.26 19.75
C PHE A 11 10.81 -9.82 19.24
N ALA A 12 9.78 -8.96 19.09
CA ALA A 12 8.48 -9.39 18.62
C ALA A 12 8.54 -9.94 17.19
N LEU A 13 9.36 -9.37 16.29
CA LEU A 13 9.57 -9.88 14.94
C LEU A 13 10.13 -11.31 14.95
N VAL A 14 11.22 -11.54 15.67
CA VAL A 14 11.84 -12.88 15.77
C VAL A 14 10.82 -13.87 16.34
N ARG A 15 10.07 -13.45 17.36
CA ARG A 15 9.07 -14.33 17.97
C ARG A 15 7.91 -14.66 17.04
N VAL A 16 7.46 -13.71 16.22
CA VAL A 16 6.45 -13.94 15.17
C VAL A 16 6.96 -14.99 14.19
N GLU A 17 8.19 -14.88 13.70
CA GLU A 17 8.77 -15.85 12.76
C GLU A 17 8.83 -17.27 13.34
N GLU A 18 9.23 -17.41 14.61
CA GLU A 18 9.23 -18.70 15.32
C GLU A 18 7.81 -19.28 15.44
N LEU A 19 6.84 -18.44 15.80
CA LEU A 19 5.45 -18.87 16.01
C LEU A 19 4.79 -19.29 14.70
N LEU A 20 5.09 -18.63 13.58
CA LEU A 20 4.55 -18.99 12.25
C LEU A 20 4.96 -20.40 11.77
N ILE A 21 6.03 -20.99 12.33
CA ILE A 21 6.41 -22.38 12.06
C ILE A 21 5.56 -23.37 12.87
N LEU A 22 5.00 -22.92 14.00
CA LEU A 22 4.33 -23.76 15.00
C LEU A 22 2.80 -23.72 14.91
N VAL A 23 2.22 -22.65 14.34
CA VAL A 23 0.77 -22.51 14.17
C VAL A 23 0.36 -22.67 12.71
N ASP A 24 -0.74 -23.38 12.50
CA ASP A 24 -1.38 -23.58 11.19
C ASP A 24 -2.85 -23.12 11.21
N GLU A 25 -3.53 -23.17 10.06
CA GLU A 25 -4.94 -22.80 9.94
C GLU A 25 -5.91 -23.72 10.72
N ASN A 26 -5.43 -24.87 11.18
CA ASN A 26 -6.21 -25.84 11.96
C ASN A 26 -6.00 -25.65 13.47
N THR A 27 -5.06 -24.80 13.87
CA THR A 27 -4.72 -24.59 15.28
C THR A 27 -5.82 -23.79 15.97
N PRO A 28 -6.35 -24.28 17.11
CA PRO A 28 -7.42 -23.57 17.84
C PRO A 28 -7.00 -22.15 18.24
N ALA A 29 -7.91 -21.19 18.12
CA ALA A 29 -7.63 -19.79 18.46
C ALA A 29 -7.32 -19.55 19.95
N ASN A 30 -7.67 -20.50 20.82
CA ASN A 30 -7.36 -20.50 22.25
C ASN A 30 -6.01 -21.18 22.57
N ASP A 31 -5.29 -21.68 21.57
CA ASP A 31 -3.94 -22.19 21.75
C ASP A 31 -3.01 -21.06 22.19
N LYS A 32 -2.09 -21.39 23.10
CA LYS A 32 -1.16 -20.42 23.66
C LYS A 32 -0.30 -19.74 22.59
N ASN A 33 0.08 -20.48 21.55
CA ASN A 33 0.93 -19.97 20.48
C ASN A 33 0.18 -18.98 19.58
N VAL A 34 -1.13 -19.20 19.33
CA VAL A 34 -1.97 -18.29 18.54
C VAL A 34 -2.24 -16.99 19.31
N VAL A 35 -2.50 -17.10 20.62
CA VAL A 35 -2.66 -15.94 21.50
C VAL A 35 -1.36 -15.13 21.59
N GLU A 36 -0.22 -15.80 21.76
CA GLU A 36 1.09 -15.15 21.79
C GLU A 36 1.39 -14.47 20.44
N LEU A 37 1.13 -15.13 19.32
CA LEU A 37 1.32 -14.58 17.98
C LEU A 37 0.51 -13.30 17.78
N THR A 38 -0.74 -13.29 18.27
CA THR A 38 -1.61 -12.11 18.21
C THR A 38 -0.99 -10.93 18.98
N VAL A 39 -0.53 -11.16 20.21
CA VAL A 39 0.08 -10.11 21.04
C VAL A 39 1.38 -9.59 20.42
N MET A 40 2.24 -10.48 19.90
CA MET A 40 3.49 -10.06 19.24
C MET A 40 3.23 -9.29 17.95
N SER A 41 2.22 -9.70 17.17
CA SER A 41 1.79 -8.98 15.96
C SER A 41 1.28 -7.58 16.30
N ASP A 42 0.52 -7.43 17.38
CA ASP A 42 0.03 -6.12 17.83
C ASP A 42 1.18 -5.17 18.20
N ILE A 43 2.25 -5.69 18.81
CA ILE A 43 3.46 -4.91 19.13
C ILE A 43 4.15 -4.45 17.85
N VAL A 44 4.33 -5.34 16.87
CA VAL A 44 4.91 -5.02 15.56
C VAL A 44 4.09 -3.95 14.85
N ILE A 45 2.78 -4.14 14.73
CA ILE A 45 1.86 -3.21 14.06
C ILE A 45 1.91 -1.83 14.73
N ALA A 46 1.88 -1.77 16.06
CA ALA A 46 1.90 -0.51 16.79
C ALA A 46 3.22 0.27 16.60
N TYR A 47 4.35 -0.43 16.49
CA TYR A 47 5.64 0.19 16.18
C TYR A 47 5.70 0.65 14.71
N GLU A 48 5.34 -0.21 13.76
CA GLU A 48 5.35 0.11 12.32
C GLU A 48 4.41 1.27 11.98
N LYS A 49 3.20 1.29 12.52
CA LYS A 49 2.26 2.39 12.28
C LYS A 49 2.82 3.76 12.67
N LYS A 50 3.73 3.79 13.65
CA LYS A 50 4.38 5.00 14.14
C LYS A 50 5.67 5.33 13.38
N HIS A 51 6.47 4.34 13.06
CA HIS A 51 7.81 4.51 12.49
C HIS A 51 7.85 4.40 10.96
N TYR A 52 6.94 3.62 10.38
CA TYR A 52 6.77 3.31 8.97
C TYR A 52 5.29 3.42 8.56
N PRO A 53 4.69 4.62 8.67
CA PRO A 53 3.30 4.79 8.29
C PRO A 53 3.10 4.42 6.82
N ILE A 54 2.11 3.56 6.54
CA ILE A 54 1.68 3.27 5.18
C ILE A 54 0.98 4.51 4.64
N GLU A 55 1.74 5.42 4.05
CA GLU A 55 1.20 6.57 3.34
C GLU A 55 0.48 6.10 2.08
N LYS A 56 -0.60 6.80 1.71
CA LYS A 56 -1.22 6.55 0.41
C LYS A 56 -0.17 6.84 -0.67
N PRO A 57 0.11 5.88 -1.57
CA PRO A 57 1.05 6.12 -2.64
C PRO A 57 0.57 7.32 -3.46
N ALA A 58 1.50 8.21 -3.81
CA ALA A 58 1.21 9.29 -4.73
C ALA A 58 0.69 8.72 -6.06
N VAL A 59 -0.11 9.49 -6.79
CA VAL A 59 -0.66 9.07 -8.09
C VAL A 59 0.47 8.64 -9.04
N ALA A 60 1.62 9.31 -8.98
CA ALA A 60 2.86 8.92 -9.63
C ALA A 60 3.26 7.46 -9.37
N LYS A 61 3.39 7.10 -8.09
CA LYS A 61 3.84 5.77 -7.68
C LYS A 61 2.82 4.70 -8.03
N LEU A 62 1.53 5.01 -7.96
CA LEU A 62 0.48 4.11 -8.42
C LEU A 62 0.59 3.80 -9.91
N ILE A 63 0.87 4.80 -10.74
CA ILE A 63 1.06 4.59 -12.18
C ILE A 63 2.29 3.70 -12.43
N GLU A 64 3.42 3.98 -11.79
CA GLU A 64 4.62 3.14 -11.91
C GLU A 64 4.38 1.70 -11.50
N LEU A 65 3.84 1.48 -10.30
CA LEU A 65 3.56 0.13 -9.78
C LEU A 65 2.61 -0.63 -10.71
N SER A 66 1.59 0.05 -11.24
CA SER A 66 0.63 -0.59 -12.13
C SER A 66 1.23 -0.95 -13.50
N LEU A 67 2.18 -0.15 -14.00
CA LEU A 67 2.90 -0.45 -15.23
C LEU A 67 3.80 -1.67 -15.03
N GLU A 68 4.50 -1.74 -13.89
CA GLU A 68 5.36 -2.87 -13.51
C GLU A 68 4.54 -4.17 -13.33
N GLU A 69 3.46 -4.12 -12.53
CA GLU A 69 2.59 -5.28 -12.24
C GLU A 69 1.93 -5.86 -13.50
N LYS A 70 1.55 -5.00 -14.45
CA LYS A 70 0.89 -5.42 -15.69
C LYS A 70 1.84 -5.66 -16.86
N GLY A 71 3.12 -5.34 -16.72
CA GLY A 71 4.10 -5.38 -17.81
C GLY A 71 3.74 -4.45 -18.98
N MET A 72 3.04 -3.35 -18.71
CA MET A 72 2.56 -2.42 -19.74
C MET A 72 3.53 -1.26 -19.91
N THR A 73 3.68 -0.74 -21.13
CA THR A 73 4.50 0.44 -21.40
C THR A 73 3.72 1.74 -21.19
N GLN A 74 4.44 2.83 -20.90
CA GLN A 74 3.82 4.17 -20.78
C GLN A 74 3.08 4.60 -22.07
N LYS A 75 3.53 4.13 -23.23
CA LYS A 75 2.90 4.45 -24.53
C LYS A 75 1.54 3.76 -24.68
N GLU A 76 1.43 2.51 -24.26
CA GLU A 76 0.16 1.78 -24.26
C GLU A 76 -0.82 2.43 -23.30
N LEU A 77 -0.38 2.73 -22.08
CA LEU A 77 -1.20 3.44 -21.08
C LEU A 77 -1.68 4.81 -21.59
N ALA A 78 -0.80 5.56 -22.27
CA ALA A 78 -1.13 6.83 -22.90
C ALA A 78 -2.24 6.67 -23.96
N GLY A 79 -2.15 5.62 -24.78
CA GLY A 79 -3.16 5.25 -25.78
C GLY A 79 -4.52 4.91 -25.16
N TYR A 80 -4.55 4.12 -24.09
CA TYR A 80 -5.78 3.74 -23.38
C TYR A 80 -6.50 4.93 -22.75
N ILE A 81 -5.75 5.82 -22.09
CA ILE A 81 -6.35 6.95 -21.36
C ILE A 81 -6.59 8.16 -22.29
N GLY A 82 -6.09 8.12 -23.52
CA GLY A 82 -6.24 9.20 -24.49
C GLY A 82 -5.44 10.45 -24.14
N VAL A 83 -4.23 10.28 -23.62
CA VAL A 83 -3.29 11.37 -23.30
C VAL A 83 -1.97 11.16 -24.01
N SER A 84 -1.15 12.21 -24.15
CA SER A 84 0.18 12.04 -24.74
C SER A 84 1.12 11.29 -23.77
N PRO A 85 2.09 10.50 -24.25
CA PRO A 85 3.10 9.86 -23.40
C PRO A 85 3.89 10.86 -22.55
N SER A 86 4.09 12.08 -23.06
CA SER A 86 4.73 13.17 -22.32
C SER A 86 3.91 13.57 -21.08
N ARG A 87 2.58 13.60 -21.20
CA ARG A 87 1.66 13.85 -20.09
C ARG A 87 1.71 12.75 -19.03
N ILE A 88 1.83 11.48 -19.44
CA ILE A 88 2.02 10.36 -18.51
C ILE A 88 3.33 10.51 -17.75
N ASN A 89 4.41 10.88 -18.44
CA ASN A 89 5.70 11.16 -17.80
C ASN A 89 5.61 12.33 -16.79
N ASP A 90 4.81 13.36 -17.07
CA ASP A 90 4.58 14.45 -16.11
C ASP A 90 3.79 13.99 -14.88
N TYR A 91 2.88 13.02 -15.02
CA TYR A 91 2.17 12.42 -13.87
C TYR A 91 3.10 11.55 -13.03
N ILE A 92 3.97 10.76 -13.67
CA ILE A 92 4.97 9.93 -13.01
C ILE A 92 6.02 10.80 -12.29
N ALA A 93 6.48 11.87 -12.94
CA ALA A 93 7.44 12.80 -12.35
C ALA A 93 6.82 13.74 -11.30
N GLY A 94 5.50 13.68 -11.06
CA GLY A 94 4.80 14.56 -10.12
C GLY A 94 4.76 16.05 -10.54
N ARG A 95 5.10 16.38 -11.80
CA ARG A 95 5.06 17.75 -12.33
C ARG A 95 3.63 18.22 -12.60
N SER A 96 2.71 17.29 -12.84
CA SER A 96 1.29 17.59 -13.01
C SER A 96 0.40 16.54 -12.35
N GLU A 97 -0.76 16.96 -11.85
CA GLU A 97 -1.78 16.05 -11.34
C GLU A 97 -2.80 15.74 -12.45
N PRO A 98 -3.22 14.47 -12.62
CA PRO A 98 -4.25 14.13 -13.59
C PRO A 98 -5.60 14.73 -13.17
N THR A 99 -6.40 15.13 -14.17
CA THR A 99 -7.77 15.58 -13.92
C THR A 99 -8.63 14.44 -13.37
N LEU A 100 -9.73 14.79 -12.71
CA LEU A 100 -10.69 13.82 -12.13
C LEU A 100 -11.17 12.76 -13.12
N ARG A 101 -11.34 13.17 -14.40
CA ARG A 101 -11.71 12.27 -15.49
C ARG A 101 -10.60 11.26 -15.82
N ILE A 102 -9.35 11.72 -15.92
CA ILE A 102 -8.18 10.89 -16.20
C ILE A 102 -7.88 9.96 -15.02
N ALA A 103 -7.96 10.46 -13.78
CA ALA A 103 -7.80 9.66 -12.58
C ALA A 103 -8.82 8.52 -12.51
N ARG A 104 -10.06 8.76 -12.97
CA ARG A 104 -11.10 7.72 -13.05
C ARG A 104 -10.77 6.64 -14.08
N LEU A 105 -10.29 7.03 -15.25
CA LEU A 105 -9.84 6.10 -16.29
C LEU A 105 -8.64 5.27 -15.82
N LEU A 106 -7.66 5.91 -15.17
CA LEU A 106 -6.54 5.23 -14.53
C LEU A 106 -7.00 4.19 -13.50
N CYS A 107 -7.92 4.52 -12.59
CA CYS A 107 -8.41 3.53 -11.62
C CYS A 107 -9.17 2.37 -12.28
N MET A 108 -9.93 2.63 -13.35
CA MET A 108 -10.66 1.59 -14.08
C MET A 108 -9.70 0.64 -14.78
N GLU A 109 -8.73 1.20 -15.50
CA GLU A 109 -7.76 0.42 -16.27
C GLU A 109 -6.82 -0.34 -15.33
N LEU A 110 -6.40 0.25 -14.21
CA LEU A 110 -5.41 -0.34 -13.33
C LEU A 110 -6.01 -1.27 -12.26
N ASN A 111 -7.33 -1.55 -12.28
CA ASN A 111 -8.03 -2.41 -11.31
C ASN A 111 -7.91 -1.99 -9.83
N TYR A 112 -7.49 -0.76 -9.54
CA TYR A 112 -7.43 -0.25 -8.18
C TYR A 112 -8.82 0.18 -7.68
N ARG A 113 -9.16 -0.19 -6.44
CA ARG A 113 -10.40 0.27 -5.77
C ARG A 113 -10.36 1.81 -5.72
N ARG A 114 -11.46 2.52 -6.07
CA ARG A 114 -11.50 4.00 -6.19
C ARG A 114 -10.83 4.78 -5.04
N ARG A 115 -10.79 4.22 -3.82
CA ARG A 115 -10.14 4.82 -2.64
C ARG A 115 -8.60 4.89 -2.71
N GLN A 116 -7.95 4.05 -3.52
CA GLN A 116 -6.49 3.97 -3.62
C GLN A 116 -5.91 5.05 -4.53
N CYS A 117 -6.48 5.32 -5.72
CA CYS A 117 -5.96 6.40 -6.58
C CYS A 117 -6.41 7.82 -6.21
N CYS A 118 -7.48 7.99 -5.43
CA CYS A 118 -7.91 9.30 -4.95
C CYS A 118 -7.23 9.66 -3.61
N GLY A 119 -5.94 9.98 -3.67
CA GLY A 119 -5.16 10.53 -2.56
C GLY A 119 -5.39 12.04 -2.39
N SER A 120 -6.14 12.40 -1.34
CA SER A 120 -6.03 13.62 -0.51
C SER A 120 -6.27 15.03 -1.09
N LYS A 121 -6.23 15.28 -2.40
CA LYS A 121 -6.51 16.63 -2.97
C LYS A 121 -7.72 16.72 -3.88
N ILE A 122 -8.15 15.62 -4.49
CA ILE A 122 -9.27 15.60 -5.44
C ILE A 122 -10.63 15.85 -4.75
N VAL A 123 -10.72 15.66 -3.43
CA VAL A 123 -11.99 15.69 -2.67
C VAL A 123 -12.25 17.01 -1.94
N LYS A 124 -11.51 18.09 -2.23
CA LYS A 124 -11.72 19.41 -1.58
C LYS A 124 -12.68 20.35 -2.31
N SER A 125 -13.46 19.88 -3.29
CA SER A 125 -14.34 20.78 -4.06
C SER A 125 -15.68 20.18 -4.45
N VAL A 126 -16.31 19.43 -3.54
CA VAL A 126 -17.78 19.26 -3.52
C VAL A 126 -18.24 19.27 -2.07
#